data_AF-A0A6J2IWF7-F1
#
_entry.id   AF-A0A6J2IWF7-F1
#
_cell.length_a   1.000
_cell.length_b   1.000
_cell.length_c   1.000
_cell.angle_alpha   90.00
_cell.angle_beta   90.00
_cell.angle_gamma   90.00
#
_symmetry.space_group_name_H-M   'P 1'
#
loop_
_entity.id
_entity.type
_entity.pdbx_description
1 polymer ?
#
loop_
_entity_poly.entity_id
_entity_poly.type
_entity_poly.pdbx_seq_one_letter_code
_entity_poly.pdbx_strand_id
1 'polypeptide(L)'
;MHVHAFFAMGIMIVALVGFLVRTWWVYQIFLSIATVPFVLCCWMLPETPFWLLSEERYEDAQKVINTMARWNKVNTPCKVSELCSVQQEDPVSGRTGENDMSSTKKHNILDLFCNWQIARRTITVWLIWFTGSLGYYVFSLSSVSLGGNEYLNLFLIGLQYINYFSKYGWKIFNRCGIWPYISLHSRTVPNNCKITCCWKWKHDVPCRKCGCSFLCISEKRLDFHATWQLKKKGCACPWTAGRLAGCAENHTLFPQLPVLSEKVRFFFLCLCILEMAAPKVAVVGAGVIGLSTALCIVEACPSCSVTVLSDQFSPNTTSDVAAGMLIPHTYPGTPIHMQKQWFKETFTYLFAISNSAEASEAGIHLVSGWQIFRSTPKEELPFWSDAVLGFRPMSEAELQKFPQYRFGQAFTTLKCDCPPYLLWLEKRLKAAGVQTYNRKVSDLWELHSEYDIVVNCTGIGAHQLVGDKKLFPVRGQVLKVYAPWVKNFIRDGDGLTYIYPGIHGVTLGGTREKESWSLSPNPDTTKDIFDRCCSLEPSLREAQDIKVKVGLRPSRQSVRLQREVLSQGGVKLPVVHNYGHGAGGFSVHRGTAKEAARLVGECIAALRGSSPGAKL
;
A
#
# COMPACT_ATOMS: atom_id res chain seq x y z
N MET A 1 -9.99 24.72 1.15
CA MET A 1 -11.12 24.64 0.19
C MET A 1 -11.82 25.99 -0.04
N HIS A 2 -11.80 26.94 0.91
CA HIS A 2 -12.57 28.19 0.79
C HIS A 2 -11.98 29.25 -0.17
N VAL A 3 -10.65 29.35 -0.31
CA VAL A 3 -10.00 30.43 -1.10
C VAL A 3 -10.33 30.36 -2.61
N HIS A 4 -10.34 29.15 -3.20
CA HIS A 4 -10.63 28.98 -4.63
C HIS A 4 -12.10 29.26 -5.00
N ALA A 5 -13.03 29.11 -4.05
CA ALA A 5 -14.42 29.47 -4.27
C ALA A 5 -14.60 31.00 -4.39
N PHE A 6 -13.87 31.78 -3.59
CA PHE A 6 -13.87 33.24 -3.70
C PHE A 6 -13.32 33.72 -5.04
N PHE A 7 -12.29 33.06 -5.56
CA PHE A 7 -11.75 33.38 -6.89
C PHE A 7 -12.79 33.15 -8.00
N ALA A 8 -13.50 32.01 -7.98
CA ALA A 8 -14.53 31.71 -8.96
C ALA A 8 -15.74 32.67 -8.85
N MET A 9 -16.16 33.01 -7.62
CA MET A 9 -17.19 34.03 -7.39
C MET A 9 -16.74 35.40 -7.91
N GLY A 10 -15.47 35.76 -7.75
CA GLY A 10 -14.88 36.97 -8.30
C GLY A 10 -15.02 37.05 -9.82
N ILE A 11 -14.67 35.98 -10.54
CA ILE A 11 -14.82 35.91 -12.01
C ILE A 11 -16.28 36.13 -12.42
N MET A 12 -17.23 35.55 -11.70
CA MET A 12 -18.67 35.71 -11.99
C MET A 12 -19.15 37.14 -11.74
N ILE A 13 -18.69 37.80 -10.66
CA ILE A 13 -19.01 39.20 -10.36
C ILE A 13 -18.43 40.12 -11.43
N VAL A 14 -17.18 39.89 -11.84
CA VAL A 14 -16.50 40.66 -12.90
C VAL A 14 -17.28 40.55 -14.23
N ALA A 15 -17.71 39.34 -14.59
CA ALA A 15 -18.53 39.11 -15.78
C ALA A 15 -19.89 39.84 -15.72
N LEU A 16 -20.55 39.81 -14.56
CA LEU A 16 -21.84 40.47 -14.35
C LEU A 16 -21.73 42.00 -14.39
N VAL A 17 -20.72 42.57 -13.73
CA VAL A 17 -20.47 44.02 -13.72
C VAL A 17 -20.07 44.50 -15.13
N GLY A 18 -19.29 43.71 -15.86
CA GLY A 18 -18.94 44.00 -17.25
C GLY A 18 -20.15 43.97 -18.20
N PHE A 19 -21.13 43.12 -17.93
CA PHE A 19 -22.39 43.08 -18.69
C PHE A 19 -23.27 44.32 -18.41
N LEU A 20 -23.37 44.73 -17.14
CA LEU A 20 -24.23 45.84 -16.69
C LEU A 20 -23.63 47.22 -16.96
N VAL A 21 -22.30 47.35 -16.89
CA VAL A 21 -21.58 48.63 -17.00
C VAL A 21 -20.70 48.60 -18.24
N ARG A 22 -21.18 49.21 -19.33
CA ARG A 22 -20.42 49.29 -20.60
C ARG A 22 -19.35 50.39 -20.61
N THR A 23 -19.38 51.29 -19.63
CA THR A 23 -18.45 52.41 -19.55
C THR A 23 -17.20 52.01 -18.76
N TRP A 24 -16.04 51.96 -19.44
CA TRP A 24 -14.79 51.43 -18.89
C TRP A 24 -14.34 52.08 -17.57
N TRP A 25 -14.49 53.40 -17.40
CA TRP A 25 -14.07 54.08 -16.17
C TRP A 25 -15.01 53.79 -14.99
N VAL A 26 -16.31 53.65 -15.22
CA VAL A 26 -17.29 53.25 -14.19
C VAL A 26 -17.02 51.81 -13.76
N TYR A 27 -16.71 50.93 -14.72
CA TYR A 27 -16.31 49.55 -14.48
C TYR A 27 -15.03 49.46 -13.61
N GLN A 28 -14.01 50.28 -13.89
CA GLN A 28 -12.79 50.36 -13.08
C GLN A 28 -13.04 50.86 -11.65
N ILE A 29 -13.97 51.82 -11.48
CA ILE A 29 -14.37 52.31 -10.14
C ILE A 29 -15.01 51.17 -9.33
N PHE A 30 -15.94 50.41 -9.91
CA PHE A 30 -16.58 49.27 -9.23
C PHE A 30 -15.57 48.20 -8.83
N LEU A 31 -14.64 47.84 -9.71
CA LEU A 31 -13.58 46.88 -9.39
C LEU A 31 -12.68 47.38 -8.26
N SER A 32 -12.27 48.66 -8.32
CA SER A 32 -11.44 49.27 -7.29
C SER A 32 -12.13 49.27 -5.93
N ILE A 33 -13.40 49.70 -5.87
CA ILE A 33 -14.22 49.68 -4.64
C ILE A 33 -14.37 48.25 -4.10
N ALA A 34 -14.58 47.26 -4.96
CA ALA A 34 -14.69 45.86 -4.54
C ALA A 34 -13.38 45.31 -3.96
N THR A 35 -12.22 45.86 -4.34
CA THR A 35 -10.90 45.46 -3.80
C THR A 35 -10.51 46.14 -2.49
N VAL A 36 -11.07 47.31 -2.17
CA VAL A 36 -10.72 48.09 -0.96
C VAL A 36 -10.89 47.29 0.34
N PRO A 37 -11.99 46.51 0.56
CA PRO A 37 -12.13 45.69 1.77
C PRO A 37 -11.00 44.65 1.93
N PHE A 38 -10.48 44.11 0.83
CA PHE A 38 -9.40 43.11 0.87
C PHE A 38 -8.06 43.73 1.28
N VAL A 39 -7.80 44.98 0.89
CA VAL A 39 -6.62 45.73 1.36
C VAL A 39 -6.69 45.95 2.87
N LEU A 40 -7.88 46.25 3.40
CA LEU A 40 -8.10 46.37 4.84
C LEU A 40 -7.94 45.02 5.57
N CYS A 41 -8.30 43.90 4.93
CA CYS A 41 -8.08 42.57 5.48
C CYS A 41 -6.60 42.21 5.63
N CYS A 42 -5.69 42.76 4.83
CA CYS A 42 -4.25 42.50 4.96
C CYS A 42 -3.68 42.96 6.30
N TRP A 43 -4.29 43.95 6.96
CA TRP A 43 -3.92 44.38 8.32
C TRP A 43 -4.63 43.61 9.43
N MET A 44 -5.76 42.97 9.13
CA MET A 44 -6.50 42.16 10.11
C MET A 44 -6.00 40.72 10.24
N LEU A 45 -5.32 40.19 9.21
CA LEU A 45 -4.88 38.80 9.21
C LEU A 45 -3.58 38.65 10.02
N PRO A 46 -3.58 37.82 11.08
CA PRO A 46 -2.36 37.54 11.82
C PRO A 46 -1.36 36.78 10.93
N GLU A 47 -0.07 36.99 11.18
CA GLU A 47 1.00 36.27 10.52
C GLU A 47 0.88 34.75 10.74
N THR A 48 1.35 33.96 9.78
CA THR A 48 1.22 32.50 9.87
C THR A 48 2.08 31.94 11.01
N PRO A 49 1.60 30.93 11.77
CA PRO A 49 2.36 30.34 12.86
C PRO A 49 3.73 29.81 12.43
N PHE A 50 3.83 29.26 11.22
CA PHE A 50 5.08 28.74 10.68
C PHE A 50 6.12 29.82 10.39
N TRP A 51 5.68 30.98 9.89
CA TRP A 51 6.58 32.12 9.68
C TRP A 51 7.08 32.71 11.01
N LEU A 52 6.19 32.81 12.01
CA LEU A 52 6.56 33.22 13.36
C LEU A 52 7.55 32.25 14.02
N LEU A 53 7.39 30.94 13.79
CA LEU A 53 8.34 29.92 14.25
C LEU A 53 9.70 30.03 13.53
N SER A 54 9.72 30.35 12.23
CA SER A 54 10.99 30.53 11.49
C SER A 54 11.75 31.79 11.88
N GLU A 55 11.04 32.82 12.39
CA GLU A 55 11.61 34.06 12.91
C GLU A 55 11.86 34.00 14.44
N GLU A 56 11.77 32.81 15.05
CA GLU A 56 11.98 32.58 16.49
C GLU A 56 11.03 33.37 17.42
N ARG A 57 9.89 33.86 16.91
CA ARG A 57 8.85 34.58 17.67
C ARG A 57 7.85 33.61 18.32
N TYR A 58 8.35 32.77 19.21
CA TYR A 58 7.60 31.65 19.81
C TYR A 58 6.34 32.08 20.60
N GLU A 59 6.40 33.19 21.33
CA GLU A 59 5.28 33.72 22.11
C GLU A 59 4.10 34.16 21.22
N ASP A 60 4.40 34.81 20.10
CA ASP A 60 3.39 35.24 19.14
C ASP A 60 2.81 34.04 18.38
N ALA A 61 3.64 33.06 18.02
CA ALA A 61 3.19 31.80 17.44
C ALA A 61 2.21 31.06 18.38
N GLN A 62 2.51 31.01 19.69
CA GLN A 62 1.64 30.38 20.68
C GLN A 62 0.30 31.12 20.83
N LYS A 63 0.28 32.46 20.80
CA LYS A 63 -0.97 33.26 20.81
C LYS A 63 -1.86 32.92 19.61
N VAL A 64 -1.28 32.81 18.42
CA VAL A 64 -2.02 32.46 17.20
C VAL A 64 -2.58 31.03 17.29
N ILE A 65 -1.76 30.06 17.73
CA ILE A 65 -2.18 28.66 17.93
C ILE A 65 -3.30 28.55 18.97
N ASN A 66 -3.22 29.29 20.08
CA ASN A 66 -4.26 29.31 21.11
C ASN A 66 -5.57 29.90 20.58
N THR A 67 -5.49 30.94 19.74
CA THR A 67 -6.68 31.54 19.10
C THR A 67 -7.33 30.56 18.12
N MET A 68 -6.54 29.84 17.33
CA MET A 68 -7.02 28.77 16.44
C MET A 68 -7.65 27.61 17.23
N ALA A 69 -7.07 27.20 18.36
CA ALA A 69 -7.61 26.16 19.23
C ALA A 69 -8.96 26.55 19.84
N ARG A 70 -9.12 27.82 20.26
CA ARG A 70 -10.39 28.39 20.74
C ARG A 70 -11.47 28.36 19.65
N TRP A 71 -11.15 28.79 18.43
CA TRP A 71 -12.10 28.77 17.31
C TRP A 71 -12.52 27.36 16.92
N ASN A 72 -11.62 26.39 17.04
CA ASN A 72 -11.88 24.99 16.75
C ASN A 72 -12.45 24.19 17.94
N LYS A 73 -12.71 24.83 19.10
CA LYS A 73 -13.24 24.20 20.33
C LYS A 73 -12.42 22.98 20.79
N VAL A 74 -11.10 23.04 20.66
CA VAL A 74 -10.19 21.98 21.12
C VAL A 74 -9.69 22.33 22.52
N ASN A 75 -9.91 21.42 23.48
CA ASN A 75 -9.71 21.69 24.92
C ASN A 75 -8.24 21.72 25.38
N THR A 76 -7.29 21.31 24.53
CA THR A 76 -5.86 21.27 24.86
C THR A 76 -5.04 21.94 23.74
N PRO A 77 -4.58 23.19 23.92
CA PRO A 77 -3.62 23.78 22.99
C PRO A 77 -2.26 23.10 23.14
N CYS A 78 -1.66 22.69 22.02
CA CYS A 78 -0.30 22.16 21.96
C CYS A 78 0.70 23.25 22.40
N LYS A 79 1.62 22.92 23.30
CA LYS A 79 2.70 23.83 23.72
C LYS A 79 3.81 23.80 22.67
N VAL A 80 4.16 24.96 22.11
CA VAL A 80 5.21 25.12 21.10
C VAL A 80 6.57 24.60 21.59
N SER A 81 6.83 24.65 22.90
CA SER A 81 8.04 24.11 23.52
C SER A 81 8.25 22.60 23.30
N GLU A 82 7.17 21.82 23.17
CA GLU A 82 7.26 20.37 22.94
C GLU A 82 7.61 20.05 21.47
N LEU A 83 7.19 20.89 20.51
CA LEU A 83 7.52 20.73 19.10
C LEU A 83 9.01 21.00 18.81
N CYS A 84 9.61 21.98 19.49
CA CYS A 84 11.03 22.30 19.33
C CYS A 84 11.95 21.20 19.91
N SER A 85 11.53 20.54 21.00
CA SER A 85 12.32 19.44 21.60
C SER A 85 12.41 18.18 20.72
N VAL A 86 11.43 17.97 19.85
CA VAL A 86 11.38 16.81 18.93
C VAL A 86 12.32 16.97 17.74
N GLN A 87 12.74 18.21 17.41
CA GLN A 87 13.65 18.46 16.28
C GLN A 87 15.12 18.19 16.62
N GLN A 88 15.47 18.04 17.91
CA GLN A 88 16.86 18.02 18.40
C GLN A 88 17.42 16.60 18.60
N GLU A 89 16.62 15.55 18.45
CA GLU A 89 17.04 14.15 18.57
C GLU A 89 17.04 13.43 17.21
N ASP A 90 18.07 13.65 16.40
CA ASP A 90 18.51 12.71 15.36
C ASP A 90 20.06 12.60 15.46
N PRO A 91 20.64 11.40 15.65
CA PRO A 91 22.07 11.25 15.92
C PRO A 91 22.92 11.04 14.64
N VAL A 92 24.23 11.24 14.82
CA VAL A 92 25.40 10.86 13.98
C VAL A 92 26.02 11.99 13.13
N SER A 93 27.08 12.65 13.63
CA SER A 93 28.48 12.19 13.54
C SER A 93 29.41 13.20 14.25
N GLY A 94 30.36 12.72 15.05
CA GLY A 94 31.25 13.56 15.83
C GLY A 94 32.44 14.13 15.04
N ARG A 95 32.88 15.33 15.45
CA ARG A 95 34.28 15.75 15.53
C ARG A 95 34.40 16.93 16.50
N THR A 96 35.44 16.85 17.31
CA THR A 96 35.95 17.75 18.35
C THR A 96 36.16 19.20 17.90
N GLY A 97 35.98 20.16 18.82
CA GLY A 97 36.55 21.51 18.72
C GLY A 97 35.65 22.58 19.34
N GLU A 98 36.20 23.31 20.32
CA GLU A 98 35.58 24.40 21.07
C GLU A 98 35.15 25.60 20.22
N ASN A 99 34.21 26.37 20.79
CA ASN A 99 33.93 27.80 20.58
C ASN A 99 33.73 28.28 19.14
N ASP A 100 32.47 28.41 18.74
CA ASP A 100 32.00 29.69 18.21
C ASP A 100 30.47 29.83 18.30
N MET A 101 30.05 30.90 18.98
CA MET A 101 28.68 31.37 19.11
C MET A 101 28.15 31.70 17.71
N SER A 102 27.26 30.87 17.17
CA SER A 102 26.76 31.01 15.81
C SER A 102 25.94 32.30 15.64
N SER A 103 26.49 33.23 14.87
CA SER A 103 25.71 34.28 14.24
C SER A 103 24.69 33.65 13.27
N THR A 104 23.42 33.96 13.48
CA THR A 104 22.27 33.54 12.67
C THR A 104 22.44 33.96 11.20
N LYS A 105 22.63 32.99 10.30
CA LYS A 105 22.62 33.25 8.85
C LYS A 105 21.19 33.57 8.41
N LYS A 106 20.93 34.83 8.05
CA LYS A 106 19.75 35.20 7.25
C LYS A 106 19.80 34.44 5.93
N HIS A 107 18.86 33.52 5.71
CA HIS A 107 18.77 32.76 4.46
C HIS A 107 18.46 33.69 3.29
N ASN A 108 19.23 33.56 2.21
CA ASN A 108 19.05 34.35 1.00
C ASN A 108 18.34 33.51 -0.07
N ILE A 109 17.66 34.13 -1.04
CA ILE A 109 16.94 33.41 -2.12
C ILE A 109 17.91 32.51 -2.93
N LEU A 110 19.19 32.86 -2.94
CA LEU A 110 20.25 32.07 -3.59
C LEU A 110 20.48 30.71 -2.91
N ASP A 111 20.15 30.56 -1.63
CA ASP A 111 20.30 29.29 -0.90
C ASP A 111 19.34 28.21 -1.42
N LEU A 112 18.23 28.60 -2.08
CA LEU A 112 17.32 27.67 -2.76
C LEU A 112 17.99 26.91 -3.91
N PHE A 113 19.07 27.45 -4.46
CA PHE A 113 19.81 26.88 -5.59
C PHE A 113 21.15 26.25 -5.19
N CYS A 114 21.60 26.45 -3.96
CA CYS A 114 22.87 25.90 -3.48
C CYS A 114 22.84 24.38 -3.32
N ASN A 115 21.69 23.80 -2.98
CA ASN A 115 21.53 22.35 -2.86
C ASN A 115 20.73 21.79 -4.03
N TRP A 116 21.33 20.87 -4.81
CA TRP A 116 20.72 20.27 -6.00
C TRP A 116 19.36 19.61 -5.75
N GLN A 117 19.15 19.00 -4.57
CA GLN A 117 17.86 18.39 -4.22
C GLN A 117 16.77 19.45 -3.97
N ILE A 118 17.13 20.58 -3.35
CA ILE A 118 16.23 21.71 -3.11
C ILE A 118 15.97 22.43 -4.43
N ALA A 119 17.01 22.69 -5.22
CA ALA A 119 16.91 23.30 -6.54
C ALA A 119 15.96 22.53 -7.47
N ARG A 120 16.08 21.19 -7.55
CA ARG A 120 15.19 20.36 -8.37
C ARG A 120 13.73 20.48 -7.94
N ARG A 121 13.47 20.53 -6.64
CA ARG A 121 12.11 20.69 -6.10
C ARG A 121 11.55 22.08 -6.37
N THR A 122 12.35 23.13 -6.16
CA THR A 122 11.98 24.51 -6.47
C THR A 122 11.64 24.69 -7.94
N ILE A 123 12.48 24.18 -8.85
CA ILE A 123 12.25 24.23 -10.30
C ILE A 123 10.98 23.45 -10.68
N THR A 124 10.76 22.27 -10.09
CA THR A 124 9.55 21.48 -10.36
C THR A 124 8.29 22.22 -9.94
N VAL A 125 8.28 22.81 -8.74
CA VAL A 125 7.16 23.61 -8.25
C VAL A 125 6.93 24.81 -9.16
N TRP A 126 7.98 25.53 -9.55
CA TRP A 126 7.87 26.67 -10.47
C TRP A 126 7.33 26.27 -11.83
N LEU A 127 7.77 25.15 -12.41
CA LEU A 127 7.24 24.64 -13.67
C LEU A 127 5.76 24.25 -13.57
N ILE A 128 5.34 23.64 -12.44
CA ILE A 128 3.93 23.34 -12.20
C ILE A 128 3.11 24.62 -12.13
N TRP A 129 3.56 25.63 -11.37
CA TRP A 129 2.89 26.92 -11.27
C TRP A 129 2.84 27.66 -12.61
N PHE A 130 3.95 27.66 -13.35
CA PHE A 130 4.04 28.27 -14.67
C PHE A 130 3.08 27.60 -15.65
N THR A 131 3.10 26.27 -15.72
CA THR A 131 2.23 25.51 -16.64
C THR A 131 0.75 25.67 -16.27
N GLY A 132 0.43 25.63 -14.98
CA GLY A 132 -0.92 25.87 -14.48
C GLY A 132 -1.42 27.27 -14.78
N SER A 133 -0.57 28.29 -14.56
CA SER A 133 -0.91 29.70 -14.86
C SER A 133 -1.06 29.93 -16.36
N LEU A 134 -0.16 29.38 -17.17
CA LEU A 134 -0.23 29.47 -18.62
C LEU A 134 -1.51 28.80 -19.15
N GLY A 135 -1.83 27.60 -18.67
CA GLY A 135 -3.08 26.91 -19.01
C GLY A 135 -4.31 27.73 -18.63
N TYR A 136 -4.31 28.34 -17.44
CA TYR A 136 -5.38 29.23 -17.00
C TYR A 136 -5.55 30.44 -17.93
N TYR A 137 -4.47 31.17 -18.25
CA TYR A 137 -4.55 32.35 -19.12
C TYR A 137 -4.94 32.00 -20.55
N VAL A 138 -4.40 30.91 -21.10
CA VAL A 138 -4.78 30.43 -22.44
C VAL A 138 -6.26 30.09 -22.48
N PHE A 139 -6.77 29.34 -21.49
CA PHE A 139 -8.18 28.99 -21.42
C PHE A 139 -9.08 30.24 -21.23
N SER A 140 -8.66 31.17 -20.37
CA SER A 140 -9.40 32.42 -20.12
C SER A 140 -9.44 33.32 -21.36
N LEU A 141 -8.34 33.45 -22.11
CA LEU A 141 -8.31 34.25 -23.34
C LEU A 141 -9.10 33.58 -24.47
N SER A 142 -8.97 32.25 -24.61
CA SER A 142 -9.76 31.49 -25.58
C SER A 142 -11.26 31.56 -25.30
N SER A 143 -11.68 31.76 -24.04
CA SER A 143 -13.09 31.91 -23.68
C SER A 143 -13.78 33.13 -24.26
N VAL A 144 -13.02 34.23 -24.42
CA VAL A 144 -13.51 35.45 -25.04
C VAL A 144 -13.59 35.28 -26.55
N SER A 145 -12.72 34.44 -27.14
CA SER A 145 -12.74 34.12 -28.58
C SER A 145 -13.82 33.12 -29.02
N LEU A 146 -14.51 32.47 -28.07
CA LEU A 146 -15.66 31.62 -28.37
C LEU A 146 -16.83 32.50 -28.84
N GLY A 147 -17.28 32.30 -30.09
CA GLY A 147 -18.37 33.09 -30.67
C GLY A 147 -19.61 33.10 -29.77
N GLY A 148 -20.15 34.29 -29.50
CA GLY A 148 -21.27 34.50 -28.56
C GLY A 148 -21.10 35.77 -27.75
N ASN A 149 -21.80 35.85 -26.61
CA ASN A 149 -21.65 36.97 -25.67
C ASN A 149 -20.45 36.71 -24.74
N GLU A 150 -19.42 37.54 -24.86
CA GLU A 150 -18.15 37.43 -24.13
C GLU A 150 -18.35 37.37 -22.60
N TYR A 151 -19.29 38.14 -22.06
CA TYR A 151 -19.59 38.17 -20.63
C TYR A 151 -20.28 36.89 -20.15
N LEU A 152 -21.15 36.30 -20.98
CA LEU A 152 -21.80 35.04 -20.66
C LEU A 152 -20.78 33.89 -20.63
N ASN A 153 -19.84 33.87 -21.58
CA ASN A 153 -18.78 32.86 -21.62
C ASN A 153 -17.89 32.93 -20.38
N LEU A 154 -17.51 34.15 -19.97
CA LEU A 154 -16.71 34.37 -18.76
C LEU A 154 -17.46 33.95 -17.48
N PHE A 155 -18.76 34.21 -17.40
CA PHE A 155 -19.62 33.80 -16.28
C PHE A 155 -19.75 32.27 -16.17
N LEU A 156 -19.96 31.59 -17.31
CA LEU A 156 -20.08 30.13 -17.37
C LEU A 156 -18.78 29.42 -16.95
N ILE A 157 -17.63 30.02 -17.25
CA ILE A 157 -16.33 29.51 -16.79
C ILE A 157 -16.21 29.59 -15.27
N GLY A 158 -16.59 30.72 -14.66
CA GLY A 158 -16.63 30.85 -13.20
C GLY A 158 -17.51 29.77 -12.55
N LEU A 159 -18.67 29.49 -13.13
CA LEU A 159 -19.59 28.45 -12.67
C LEU A 159 -18.99 27.03 -12.80
N GLN A 160 -18.29 26.75 -13.91
CA GLN A 160 -17.60 25.48 -14.11
C GLN A 160 -16.49 25.26 -13.07
N TYR A 161 -15.74 26.31 -12.70
CA TYR A 161 -14.73 26.21 -11.64
C TYR A 161 -15.35 25.83 -10.29
N ILE A 162 -16.50 26.41 -9.91
CA ILE A 162 -17.21 26.04 -8.67
C ILE A 162 -17.59 24.55 -8.66
N ASN A 163 -18.08 24.03 -9.80
CA ASN A 163 -18.48 22.63 -9.93
C ASN A 163 -17.26 21.67 -9.90
N TYR A 164 -16.16 22.05 -10.55
CA TYR A 164 -14.94 21.26 -10.58
C TYR A 164 -14.29 21.14 -9.20
N PHE A 165 -14.14 22.26 -8.48
CA PHE A 165 -13.53 22.27 -7.15
C PHE A 165 -14.40 21.60 -6.08
N SER A 166 -15.73 21.73 -6.15
CA SER A 166 -16.64 21.10 -5.18
C SER A 166 -16.73 19.57 -5.34
N LYS A 167 -16.79 19.04 -6.57
CA LYS A 167 -16.93 17.59 -6.82
C LYS A 167 -15.62 16.82 -6.86
N TYR A 168 -14.58 17.35 -7.52
CA TYR A 168 -13.33 16.61 -7.75
C TYR A 168 -12.25 16.96 -6.74
N GLY A 169 -12.20 18.22 -6.29
CA GLY A 169 -11.28 18.65 -5.24
C GLY A 169 -11.43 17.79 -3.98
N TRP A 170 -12.65 17.64 -3.45
CA TRP A 170 -12.86 16.91 -2.20
C TRP A 170 -12.44 15.43 -2.28
N LYS A 171 -12.71 14.74 -3.41
CA LYS A 171 -12.33 13.34 -3.61
C LYS A 171 -10.83 13.14 -3.85
N ILE A 172 -10.17 14.06 -4.55
CA ILE A 172 -8.73 13.98 -4.83
C ILE A 172 -7.92 14.39 -3.59
N PHE A 173 -8.33 15.43 -2.87
CA PHE A 173 -7.63 15.91 -1.67
C PHE A 173 -7.72 14.92 -0.48
N ASN A 174 -8.82 14.17 -0.32
CA ASN A 174 -8.93 13.14 0.72
C ASN A 174 -8.17 11.84 0.37
N ARG A 175 -7.98 11.51 -0.92
CA ARG A 175 -7.26 10.30 -1.34
C ARG A 175 -5.75 10.48 -1.42
N CYS A 176 -5.27 11.68 -1.77
CA CYS A 176 -3.85 11.90 -2.04
C CYS A 176 -3.06 12.49 -0.85
N GLY A 177 -3.70 12.96 0.23
CA GLY A 177 -2.99 13.54 1.37
C GLY A 177 -2.17 14.79 1.05
N ILE A 178 -2.33 15.36 -0.15
CA ILE A 178 -1.63 16.56 -0.60
C ILE A 178 -2.39 17.75 -0.01
N TRP A 179 -1.93 18.28 1.11
CA TRP A 179 -2.28 19.63 1.56
C TRP A 179 -1.41 20.62 0.77
N PRO A 180 -1.94 21.40 -0.19
CA PRO A 180 -1.16 22.44 -0.82
C PRO A 180 -1.19 23.67 0.09
N TYR A 181 -0.41 23.63 1.16
CA TYR A 181 0.14 24.81 1.81
C TYR A 181 1.58 24.48 2.17
N ILE A 182 2.51 25.02 1.38
CA ILE A 182 3.97 25.14 1.59
C ILE A 182 4.51 24.07 2.56
N SER A 183 4.68 22.84 2.08
CA SER A 183 5.56 21.87 2.72
C SER A 183 6.92 21.96 2.05
N LEU A 184 7.73 22.93 2.49
CA LEU A 184 9.18 22.73 2.43
C LEU A 184 9.51 21.62 3.44
N HIS A 185 10.08 20.54 2.92
CA HIS A 185 10.61 19.43 3.71
C HIS A 185 11.59 19.93 4.78
N SER A 186 11.29 19.70 6.05
CA SER A 186 12.25 19.10 6.97
C SER A 186 11.58 17.91 7.66
N ARG A 187 12.41 16.93 8.01
CA ARG A 187 12.01 15.59 8.45
C ARG A 187 11.30 15.61 9.81
N THR A 188 10.61 14.50 10.07
CA THR A 188 10.21 13.95 11.39
C THR A 188 9.22 14.73 12.25
N VAL A 189 7.94 14.32 12.19
CA VAL A 189 6.98 14.50 13.29
C VAL A 189 6.47 13.10 13.69
N PRO A 190 6.53 12.68 14.97
CA PRO A 190 5.97 11.43 15.45
C PRO A 190 4.44 11.42 15.37
N ASN A 191 3.86 10.24 15.15
CA ASN A 191 2.44 9.96 14.88
C ASN A 191 1.42 10.35 15.99
N ASN A 192 1.77 11.16 16.99
CA ASN A 192 0.89 11.44 18.14
C ASN A 192 0.26 12.84 18.21
N CYS A 193 0.48 13.74 17.24
CA CYS A 193 -0.24 15.02 17.16
C CYS A 193 -0.93 15.20 15.80
N LYS A 194 -2.16 14.66 15.67
CA LYS A 194 -3.05 15.02 14.57
C LYS A 194 -3.73 16.36 14.86
N ILE A 195 -3.13 17.47 14.44
CA ILE A 195 -3.90 18.72 14.29
C ILE A 195 -4.76 18.58 13.03
N THR A 196 -5.94 18.01 13.22
CA THR A 196 -6.97 17.91 12.18
C THR A 196 -7.88 19.12 12.32
N CYS A 197 -7.86 20.04 11.34
CA CYS A 197 -8.93 21.03 11.18
C CYS A 197 -10.21 20.31 10.73
N CYS A 198 -10.96 19.75 11.69
CA CYS A 198 -12.29 19.20 11.48
C CYS A 198 -13.34 20.32 11.59
N TRP A 199 -13.78 20.88 10.46
CA TRP A 199 -15.05 21.59 10.42
C TRP A 199 -16.18 20.56 10.31
N LYS A 200 -16.76 20.20 11.46
CA LYS A 200 -17.92 19.32 11.56
C LYS A 200 -19.18 20.16 11.35
N TRP A 201 -19.82 20.07 10.18
CA TRP A 201 -21.15 20.64 9.97
C TRP A 201 -22.19 19.77 10.71
N LYS A 202 -22.91 20.39 11.63
CA LYS A 202 -23.88 19.76 12.53
C LYS A 202 -25.28 20.06 11.98
N HIS A 203 -25.81 19.19 11.14
CA HIS A 203 -27.24 19.10 10.85
C HIS A 203 -27.66 17.63 10.88
N ASP A 204 -27.82 17.10 12.09
CA ASP A 204 -28.67 15.94 12.34
C ASP A 204 -29.91 16.44 13.07
N VAL A 205 -31.03 16.49 12.35
CA VAL A 205 -32.38 16.55 12.92
C VAL A 205 -32.94 15.13 12.79
N PRO A 206 -33.53 14.54 13.85
CA PRO A 206 -33.86 13.11 13.85
C PRO A 206 -35.12 12.84 13.04
N CYS A 207 -35.01 12.05 11.97
CA CYS A 207 -36.19 11.47 11.32
C CYS A 207 -36.54 10.14 12.03
N ARG A 208 -37.48 10.20 12.98
CA ARG A 208 -38.27 9.03 13.38
C ARG A 208 -39.36 8.82 12.35
N LYS A 209 -39.26 7.76 11.53
CA LYS A 209 -40.35 6.83 11.16
C LYS A 209 -39.88 5.90 10.02
N CYS A 210 -40.40 4.67 10.08
CA CYS A 210 -40.38 3.58 9.09
C CYS A 210 -39.00 3.04 8.64
N GLY A 211 -38.55 2.00 9.35
CA GLY A 211 -37.51 1.09 8.89
C GLY A 211 -38.06 -0.01 7.98
N CYS A 212 -37.48 -0.08 6.78
CA CYS A 212 -37.36 -1.19 5.81
C CYS A 212 -37.02 -0.50 4.48
N SER A 213 -35.87 -0.74 3.84
CA SER A 213 -35.72 -1.86 2.92
C SER A 213 -34.24 -2.04 2.55
N PHE A 214 -33.70 -3.24 2.79
CA PHE A 214 -32.61 -3.79 1.98
C PHE A 214 -33.28 -4.42 0.75
N LEU A 215 -32.89 -4.01 -0.46
CA LEU A 215 -32.85 -4.95 -1.59
C LEU A 215 -31.86 -4.47 -2.67
N CYS A 216 -31.17 -5.46 -3.20
CA CYS A 216 -30.18 -5.47 -4.28
C CYS A 216 -30.57 -4.69 -5.55
N ILE A 217 -29.56 -4.32 -6.34
CA ILE A 217 -29.35 -4.65 -7.78
C ILE A 217 -27.98 -4.05 -8.20
N SER A 218 -26.95 -4.89 -8.33
CA SER A 218 -26.34 -5.34 -9.59
C SER A 218 -25.54 -4.29 -10.37
N GLU A 219 -24.21 -4.37 -10.30
CA GLU A 219 -23.29 -3.73 -11.25
C GLU A 219 -23.39 -4.46 -12.60
N LYS A 220 -24.10 -3.86 -13.56
CA LYS A 220 -23.86 -4.10 -14.98
C LYS A 220 -22.83 -3.08 -15.48
N ARG A 221 -21.86 -3.60 -16.24
CA ARG A 221 -20.92 -2.89 -17.11
C ARG A 221 -21.53 -1.63 -17.73
N LEU A 222 -20.80 -0.53 -17.69
CA LEU A 222 -21.00 0.61 -18.57
C LEU A 222 -19.77 0.74 -19.45
N ASP A 223 -19.84 0.05 -20.58
CA ASP A 223 -19.09 0.36 -21.79
C ASP A 223 -19.58 1.73 -22.33
N PHE A 224 -18.65 2.61 -22.65
CA PHE A 224 -18.93 3.86 -23.35
C PHE A 224 -19.24 3.56 -24.82
N HIS A 225 -20.52 3.59 -25.19
CA HIS A 225 -20.94 3.87 -26.56
C HIS A 225 -21.86 5.09 -26.53
N ALA A 226 -21.35 6.22 -27.03
CA ALA A 226 -22.15 7.39 -27.32
C ALA A 226 -23.00 7.12 -28.57
N THR A 227 -24.33 7.19 -28.44
CA THR A 227 -25.20 7.52 -29.57
C THR A 227 -26.31 8.44 -29.08
N TRP A 228 -26.36 9.60 -29.72
CA TRP A 228 -27.52 10.45 -29.84
C TRP A 228 -28.75 9.64 -30.27
N GLN A 229 -29.92 9.88 -29.66
CA GLN A 229 -31.17 9.97 -30.42
C GLN A 229 -32.26 10.71 -29.63
N LEU A 230 -33.00 11.51 -30.40
CA LEU A 230 -34.16 12.27 -30.04
C LEU A 230 -35.32 11.35 -29.64
N LYS A 231 -36.10 11.79 -28.64
CA LYS A 231 -37.44 11.24 -28.39
C LYS A 231 -38.36 11.59 -29.56
N LYS A 232 -38.78 10.59 -30.34
CA LYS A 232 -40.07 10.61 -31.04
C LYS A 232 -40.76 9.26 -30.89
N LYS A 233 -42.07 9.34 -30.68
CA LYS A 233 -43.01 8.28 -30.32
C LYS A 233 -43.16 7.24 -31.45
N GLY A 234 -43.38 5.98 -31.03
CA GLY A 234 -44.39 5.10 -31.61
C GLY A 234 -43.99 4.16 -32.75
N CYS A 235 -44.46 2.91 -32.62
CA CYS A 235 -44.67 1.88 -33.66
C CYS A 235 -43.56 0.82 -33.91
N ALA A 236 -43.75 -0.30 -33.20
CA ALA A 236 -43.84 -1.70 -33.67
C ALA A 236 -43.01 -2.26 -34.86
N CYS A 237 -42.31 -3.37 -34.52
CA CYS A 237 -42.17 -4.64 -35.29
C CYS A 237 -41.03 -4.78 -36.36
N PRO A 238 -40.61 -6.04 -36.68
CA PRO A 238 -39.26 -6.59 -36.45
C PRO A 238 -38.47 -6.82 -37.75
N TRP A 239 -37.21 -7.30 -37.70
CA TRP A 239 -36.58 -8.29 -38.62
C TRP A 239 -35.04 -8.36 -38.43
N THR A 240 -34.49 -9.52 -38.80
CA THR A 240 -33.23 -10.18 -38.45
C THR A 240 -32.01 -9.87 -39.33
N ALA A 241 -30.81 -10.04 -38.72
CA ALA A 241 -29.57 -10.68 -39.21
C ALA A 241 -28.85 -10.25 -40.52
N GLY A 242 -27.53 -10.07 -40.42
CA GLY A 242 -26.57 -10.62 -41.40
C GLY A 242 -25.66 -9.64 -42.17
N ARG A 243 -24.33 -9.85 -41.99
CA ARG A 243 -23.18 -9.61 -42.91
C ARG A 243 -23.20 -8.40 -43.85
N LEU A 244 -22.10 -7.64 -43.86
CA LEU A 244 -21.13 -7.62 -44.98
C LEU A 244 -19.98 -6.65 -44.71
N ALA A 245 -18.76 -7.16 -44.84
CA ALA A 245 -17.55 -6.39 -45.05
C ALA A 245 -17.42 -6.08 -46.55
N GLY A 246 -16.94 -4.88 -46.86
CA GLY A 246 -16.33 -4.52 -48.15
C GLY A 246 -17.29 -4.05 -49.24
N CYS A 247 -17.32 -2.72 -49.46
CA CYS A 247 -17.30 -2.12 -50.81
C CYS A 247 -17.25 -0.58 -50.74
N ALA A 248 -16.43 -0.01 -51.64
CA ALA A 248 -16.48 1.36 -52.18
C ALA A 248 -16.13 2.50 -51.19
N GLU A 249 -14.94 3.11 -51.20
CA GLU A 249 -14.28 3.84 -52.31
C GLU A 249 -15.24 4.68 -53.16
N ASN A 250 -14.99 5.99 -53.15
CA ASN A 250 -15.67 7.07 -53.87
C ASN A 250 -17.06 7.47 -53.36
N HIS A 251 -17.09 8.46 -52.47
CA HIS A 251 -17.90 9.67 -52.70
C HIS A 251 -17.33 10.84 -51.87
N THR A 252 -16.84 11.83 -52.60
CA THR A 252 -16.41 13.16 -52.17
C THR A 252 -17.61 13.98 -51.71
N LEU A 253 -17.65 14.36 -50.43
CA LEU A 253 -18.47 15.47 -49.90
C LEU A 253 -17.94 15.91 -48.52
N PHE A 254 -16.78 16.58 -48.53
CA PHE A 254 -16.32 17.42 -47.43
C PHE A 254 -16.13 18.83 -47.99
N PRO A 255 -16.94 19.83 -47.60
CA PRO A 255 -16.51 21.21 -47.71
C PRO A 255 -15.48 21.50 -46.60
N GLN A 256 -14.50 22.30 -46.99
CA GLN A 256 -13.31 22.68 -46.24
C GLN A 256 -13.63 23.27 -44.86
N LEU A 257 -13.04 22.67 -43.81
CA LEU A 257 -12.82 23.31 -42.52
C LEU A 257 -11.34 23.70 -42.43
N PRO A 258 -11.00 24.93 -42.02
CA PRO A 258 -9.63 25.41 -42.04
C PRO A 258 -8.80 24.73 -40.95
N VAL A 259 -7.63 24.24 -41.37
CA VAL A 259 -6.38 24.03 -40.62
C VAL A 259 -6.49 24.25 -39.10
N LEU A 260 -6.74 23.16 -38.35
CA LEU A 260 -6.44 23.13 -36.92
C LEU A 260 -4.92 23.23 -36.73
N SER A 261 -4.47 24.27 -36.02
CA SER A 261 -3.06 24.54 -35.76
C SER A 261 -2.35 23.35 -35.08
N GLU A 262 -1.06 23.16 -35.37
CA GLU A 262 -0.16 22.16 -34.76
C GLU A 262 -0.22 22.12 -33.22
N LYS A 263 -0.65 23.20 -32.56
CA LYS A 263 -0.81 23.30 -31.11
C LYS A 263 -1.89 22.38 -30.55
N VAL A 264 -2.93 22.03 -31.32
CA VAL A 264 -3.99 21.11 -30.86
C VAL A 264 -3.53 19.65 -30.97
N ARG A 265 -2.68 19.32 -31.96
CA ARG A 265 -1.97 18.03 -32.01
C ARG A 265 -1.02 17.87 -30.82
N PHE A 266 -0.34 18.94 -30.41
CA PHE A 266 0.51 18.93 -29.22
C PHE A 266 -0.28 18.75 -27.92
N PHE A 267 -1.48 19.33 -27.83
CA PHE A 267 -2.37 19.17 -26.66
C PHE A 267 -2.94 17.75 -26.55
N PHE A 268 -3.30 17.13 -27.69
CA PHE A 268 -3.68 15.71 -27.74
C PHE A 268 -2.49 14.78 -27.50
N LEU A 269 -1.29 15.13 -27.96
CA LEU A 269 -0.07 14.38 -27.64
C LEU A 269 0.25 14.46 -26.14
N CYS A 270 0.11 15.63 -25.50
CA CYS A 270 0.30 15.80 -24.06
C CYS A 270 -0.75 15.08 -23.21
N LEU A 271 -1.99 14.97 -23.67
CA LEU A 271 -3.03 14.15 -23.02
C LEU A 271 -2.79 12.65 -23.22
N CYS A 272 -2.32 12.22 -24.40
CA CYS A 272 -1.94 10.83 -24.67
C CYS A 272 -0.64 10.40 -23.96
N ILE A 273 0.28 11.32 -23.67
CA ILE A 273 1.50 11.05 -22.88
C ILE A 273 1.18 10.76 -21.40
N LEU A 274 -0.03 11.09 -20.92
CA LEU A 274 -0.46 10.83 -19.53
C LEU A 274 -1.27 9.54 -19.33
N GLU A 275 -1.69 8.86 -20.40
CA GLU A 275 -2.31 7.52 -20.34
C GLU A 275 -1.34 6.45 -20.86
N MET A 276 -0.15 6.35 -20.25
CA MET A 276 0.57 5.08 -20.34
C MET A 276 -0.27 4.01 -19.65
N ALA A 277 -0.63 2.95 -20.37
CA ALA A 277 -1.33 1.81 -19.80
C ALA A 277 -0.62 1.33 -18.52
N ALA A 278 -1.38 1.12 -17.45
CA ALA A 278 -0.85 0.67 -16.18
C ALA A 278 -0.05 -0.63 -16.37
N PRO A 279 1.22 -0.70 -15.92
CA PRO A 279 2.02 -1.92 -16.04
C PRO A 279 1.28 -3.13 -15.44
N LYS A 280 1.20 -4.21 -16.19
CA LYS A 280 0.52 -5.44 -15.80
C LYS A 280 1.51 -6.38 -15.11
N VAL A 281 1.20 -6.74 -13.87
CA VAL A 281 2.04 -7.60 -13.03
C VAL A 281 1.30 -8.90 -12.73
N ALA A 282 1.86 -10.05 -13.11
CA ALA A 282 1.36 -11.36 -12.73
C ALA A 282 2.15 -11.92 -11.55
N VAL A 283 1.47 -12.28 -10.46
CA VAL A 283 2.04 -13.00 -9.32
C VAL A 283 1.64 -14.46 -9.42
N VAL A 284 2.61 -15.35 -9.62
CA VAL A 284 2.38 -16.79 -9.78
C VAL A 284 2.56 -17.50 -8.44
N GLY A 285 1.46 -17.99 -7.87
CA GLY A 285 1.41 -18.68 -6.58
C GLY A 285 0.44 -18.02 -5.59
N ALA A 286 -0.49 -18.78 -5.04
CA ALA A 286 -1.47 -18.33 -4.03
C ALA A 286 -1.16 -18.82 -2.59
N GLY A 287 0.08 -19.25 -2.34
CA GLY A 287 0.54 -19.48 -0.96
C GLY A 287 0.79 -18.16 -0.22
N VAL A 288 1.17 -18.25 1.07
CA VAL A 288 1.37 -17.07 1.94
C VAL A 288 2.33 -16.04 1.32
N ILE A 289 3.40 -16.50 0.67
CA ILE A 289 4.38 -15.62 0.03
C ILE A 289 3.78 -14.87 -1.16
N GLY A 290 3.03 -15.56 -2.03
CA GLY A 290 2.46 -14.97 -3.23
C GLY A 290 1.35 -13.96 -2.91
N LEU A 291 0.41 -14.32 -2.05
CA LEU A 291 -0.65 -13.41 -1.62
C LEU A 291 -0.10 -12.17 -0.90
N SER A 292 0.89 -12.36 -0.02
CA SER A 292 1.54 -11.23 0.68
C SER A 292 2.32 -10.33 -0.28
N THR A 293 3.00 -10.93 -1.27
CA THR A 293 3.75 -10.18 -2.29
C THR A 293 2.80 -9.36 -3.16
N ALA A 294 1.70 -9.95 -3.64
CA ALA A 294 0.67 -9.22 -4.37
C ALA A 294 0.13 -8.03 -3.57
N LEU A 295 -0.15 -8.23 -2.28
CA LEU A 295 -0.67 -7.16 -1.42
C LEU A 295 0.35 -6.04 -1.24
N CYS A 296 1.63 -6.38 -1.01
CA CYS A 296 2.70 -5.38 -0.93
C CYS A 296 2.93 -4.63 -2.25
N ILE A 297 2.78 -5.29 -3.40
CA ILE A 297 2.88 -4.63 -4.71
C ILE A 297 1.76 -3.61 -4.87
N VAL A 298 0.51 -3.97 -4.54
CA VAL A 298 -0.62 -3.02 -4.62
C VAL A 298 -0.43 -1.82 -3.70
N GLU A 299 0.06 -2.04 -2.48
CA GLU A 299 0.34 -0.97 -1.52
C GLU A 299 1.50 -0.05 -1.97
N ALA A 300 2.57 -0.63 -2.53
CA ALA A 300 3.78 0.12 -2.89
C ALA A 300 3.73 0.73 -4.29
N CYS A 301 2.98 0.12 -5.22
CA CYS A 301 2.91 0.49 -6.62
C CYS A 301 1.45 0.67 -7.08
N PRO A 302 0.72 1.74 -6.66
CA PRO A 302 -0.70 1.91 -6.98
C PRO A 302 -1.01 2.10 -8.48
N SER A 303 0.02 2.34 -9.29
CA SER A 303 -0.11 2.54 -10.74
C SER A 303 -0.01 1.26 -11.58
N CYS A 304 0.07 0.07 -10.94
CA CYS A 304 0.15 -1.21 -11.64
C CYS A 304 -1.15 -2.01 -11.51
N SER A 305 -1.44 -2.84 -12.52
CA SER A 305 -2.53 -3.80 -12.51
C SER A 305 -2.01 -5.16 -12.09
N VAL A 306 -2.36 -5.62 -10.89
CA VAL A 306 -1.88 -6.90 -10.34
C VAL A 306 -2.89 -8.02 -10.59
N THR A 307 -2.40 -9.18 -11.01
CA THR A 307 -3.18 -10.42 -11.11
C THR A 307 -2.45 -11.55 -10.39
N VAL A 308 -3.17 -12.39 -9.65
CA VAL A 308 -2.64 -13.61 -9.03
C VAL A 308 -3.07 -14.83 -9.84
N LEU A 309 -2.09 -15.64 -10.27
CA LEU A 309 -2.30 -16.87 -11.01
C LEU A 309 -1.83 -18.06 -10.16
N SER A 310 -2.65 -19.07 -9.95
CA SER A 310 -2.20 -20.29 -9.27
C SER A 310 -3.01 -21.52 -9.64
N ASP A 311 -2.37 -22.68 -9.65
CA ASP A 311 -3.04 -23.98 -9.78
C ASP A 311 -3.86 -24.34 -8.53
N GLN A 312 -3.35 -23.97 -7.35
CA GLN A 312 -3.93 -24.28 -6.05
C GLN A 312 -4.11 -23.01 -5.21
N PHE A 313 -5.29 -22.87 -4.62
CA PHE A 313 -5.63 -21.83 -3.62
C PHE A 313 -5.92 -22.50 -2.27
N SER A 314 -6.14 -21.71 -1.22
CA SER A 314 -6.57 -22.26 0.08
C SER A 314 -7.87 -23.06 -0.11
N PRO A 315 -8.00 -24.28 0.45
CA PRO A 315 -7.18 -24.89 1.51
C PRO A 315 -6.08 -25.88 1.04
N ASN A 316 -5.66 -25.81 -0.23
CA ASN A 316 -4.84 -26.84 -0.88
C ASN A 316 -3.37 -26.42 -1.11
N THR A 317 -2.88 -25.41 -0.39
CA THR A 317 -1.47 -24.97 -0.50
C THR A 317 -0.60 -25.57 0.60
N THR A 318 0.72 -25.61 0.39
CA THR A 318 1.68 -25.92 1.48
C THR A 318 1.50 -24.98 2.68
N SER A 319 1.08 -23.74 2.44
CA SER A 319 0.85 -22.76 3.49
C SER A 319 -0.32 -23.15 4.40
N ASP A 320 -1.37 -23.81 3.90
CA ASP A 320 -2.51 -24.28 4.71
C ASP A 320 -2.11 -25.35 5.74
N VAL A 321 -1.09 -26.15 5.40
CA VAL A 321 -0.58 -27.23 6.25
C VAL A 321 0.38 -26.72 7.32
N ALA A 322 0.92 -25.52 7.17
CA ALA A 322 1.90 -24.98 8.08
C ALA A 322 1.37 -24.90 9.53
N ALA A 323 2.31 -24.95 10.48
CA ALA A 323 1.96 -24.89 11.89
C ALA A 323 1.60 -23.46 12.33
N GLY A 324 2.12 -22.45 11.61
CA GLY A 324 1.69 -21.05 11.73
C GLY A 324 2.36 -20.24 12.83
N MET A 325 3.32 -20.81 13.56
CA MET A 325 4.07 -20.08 14.60
C MET A 325 5.08 -19.11 13.99
N LEU A 326 5.20 -17.92 14.58
CA LEU A 326 6.25 -16.95 14.26
C LEU A 326 7.50 -17.25 15.08
N ILE A 327 8.26 -18.25 14.63
CA ILE A 327 9.60 -18.53 15.11
C ILE A 327 10.50 -18.58 13.87
N PRO A 328 11.45 -17.65 13.71
CA PRO A 328 12.23 -17.57 12.49
C PRO A 328 13.23 -18.73 12.44
N HIS A 329 13.31 -19.34 11.26
CA HIS A 329 14.30 -20.36 10.95
C HIS A 329 15.49 -19.71 10.27
N THR A 330 16.71 -20.14 10.64
CA THR A 330 17.93 -19.65 10.01
C THR A 330 18.05 -20.15 8.57
N TYR A 331 18.32 -19.23 7.65
CA TYR A 331 18.68 -19.50 6.26
C TYR A 331 20.21 -19.42 6.11
N PRO A 332 20.94 -20.54 5.95
CA PRO A 332 22.41 -20.52 5.97
C PRO A 332 23.05 -19.59 4.94
N GLY A 333 22.45 -19.46 3.75
CA GLY A 333 22.94 -18.63 2.66
C GLY A 333 22.42 -17.20 2.63
N THR A 334 21.67 -16.76 3.65
CA THR A 334 21.16 -15.38 3.75
C THR A 334 21.80 -14.68 4.95
N PRO A 335 22.27 -13.44 4.86
CA PRO A 335 22.84 -12.73 6.00
C PRO A 335 21.86 -12.62 7.18
N ILE A 336 22.34 -12.84 8.41
CA ILE A 336 21.49 -12.81 9.63
C ILE A 336 20.76 -11.48 9.79
N HIS A 337 21.41 -10.35 9.51
CA HIS A 337 20.78 -9.04 9.62
C HIS A 337 19.57 -8.88 8.69
N MET A 338 19.63 -9.45 7.47
CA MET A 338 18.50 -9.44 6.54
C MET A 338 17.36 -10.32 7.04
N GLN A 339 17.67 -11.52 7.53
CA GLN A 339 16.67 -12.44 8.09
C GLN A 339 15.96 -11.80 9.29
N LYS A 340 16.74 -11.18 10.18
CA LYS A 340 16.24 -10.44 11.34
C LYS A 340 15.31 -9.31 10.90
N GLN A 341 15.71 -8.53 9.89
CA GLN A 341 14.88 -7.46 9.35
C GLN A 341 13.57 -7.99 8.79
N TRP A 342 13.59 -9.05 7.97
CA TRP A 342 12.36 -9.63 7.42
C TRP A 342 11.44 -10.19 8.51
N PHE A 343 12.01 -10.81 9.54
CA PHE A 343 11.26 -11.27 10.70
C PHE A 343 10.63 -10.10 11.45
N LYS A 344 11.39 -9.06 11.77
CA LYS A 344 10.91 -7.88 12.50
C LYS A 344 9.77 -7.18 11.75
N GLU A 345 9.88 -7.04 10.43
CA GLU A 345 8.81 -6.46 9.60
C GLU A 345 7.55 -7.33 9.59
N THR A 346 7.71 -8.64 9.55
CA THR A 346 6.60 -9.60 9.59
C THR A 346 5.94 -9.62 10.96
N PHE A 347 6.72 -9.64 12.04
CA PHE A 347 6.24 -9.57 13.40
C PHE A 347 5.45 -8.29 13.64
N THR A 348 6.03 -7.13 13.28
CA THR A 348 5.37 -5.82 13.44
C THR A 348 4.04 -5.75 12.69
N TYR A 349 4.01 -6.27 11.45
CA TYR A 349 2.78 -6.31 10.65
C TYR A 349 1.69 -7.18 11.28
N LEU A 350 2.03 -8.41 11.67
CA LEU A 350 1.08 -9.33 12.27
C LEU A 350 0.65 -8.88 13.67
N PHE A 351 1.54 -8.25 14.43
CA PHE A 351 1.23 -7.66 15.74
C PHE A 351 0.23 -6.51 15.61
N ALA A 352 0.34 -5.67 14.57
CA ALA A 352 -0.66 -4.64 14.31
C ALA A 352 -2.04 -5.26 14.02
N ILE A 353 -2.09 -6.37 13.27
CA ILE A 353 -3.36 -7.06 12.98
C ILE A 353 -3.92 -7.74 14.23
N SER A 354 -3.08 -8.36 15.07
CA SER A 354 -3.52 -9.02 16.29
C SER A 354 -4.14 -8.05 17.31
N ASN A 355 -3.78 -6.77 17.24
CA ASN A 355 -4.35 -5.69 18.06
C ASN A 355 -5.53 -4.97 17.37
N SER A 356 -5.99 -5.46 16.21
CA SER A 356 -7.11 -4.89 15.46
C SER A 356 -8.38 -5.72 15.62
N ALA A 357 -9.53 -5.15 15.22
CA ALA A 357 -10.81 -5.88 15.19
C ALA A 357 -10.80 -7.06 14.20
N GLU A 358 -9.86 -7.08 13.24
CA GLU A 358 -9.74 -8.14 12.22
C GLU A 358 -8.93 -9.35 12.71
N ALA A 359 -8.35 -9.31 13.93
CA ALA A 359 -7.46 -10.36 14.44
C ALA A 359 -8.07 -11.76 14.36
N SER A 360 -9.32 -11.90 14.81
CA SER A 360 -10.05 -13.17 14.80
C SER A 360 -10.37 -13.65 13.39
N GLU A 361 -10.69 -12.74 12.46
CA GLU A 361 -10.96 -13.10 11.06
C GLU A 361 -9.68 -13.55 10.35
N ALA A 362 -8.58 -12.84 10.59
CA ALA A 362 -7.26 -13.19 10.07
C ALA A 362 -6.66 -14.44 10.72
N GLY A 363 -7.26 -14.95 11.81
CA GLY A 363 -6.76 -16.10 12.56
C GLY A 363 -5.43 -15.83 13.27
N ILE A 364 -5.19 -14.60 13.74
CA ILE A 364 -3.93 -14.19 14.36
C ILE A 364 -4.15 -13.92 15.84
N HIS A 365 -3.35 -14.56 16.70
CA HIS A 365 -3.36 -14.33 18.14
C HIS A 365 -1.96 -14.40 18.73
N LEU A 366 -1.79 -13.75 19.89
CA LEU A 366 -0.60 -13.89 20.71
C LEU A 366 -0.62 -15.23 21.43
N VAL A 367 0.55 -15.85 21.53
CA VAL A 367 0.75 -17.11 22.23
C VAL A 367 2.08 -17.07 22.99
N SER A 368 2.00 -17.33 24.29
CA SER A 368 3.15 -17.48 25.18
C SER A 368 3.56 -18.94 25.26
N GLY A 369 4.81 -19.20 25.62
CA GLY A 369 5.28 -20.56 25.77
C GLY A 369 6.78 -20.67 25.88
N TRP A 370 7.26 -21.89 25.66
CA TRP A 370 8.62 -22.28 25.98
C TRP A 370 9.30 -22.97 24.80
N GLN A 371 10.56 -22.62 24.59
CA GLN A 371 11.48 -23.39 23.78
C GLN A 371 12.50 -24.06 24.70
N ILE A 372 12.50 -25.38 24.73
CA ILE A 372 13.23 -26.21 25.70
C ILE A 372 14.40 -26.95 25.04
N PHE A 373 15.51 -27.12 25.77
CA PHE A 373 16.74 -27.73 25.27
C PHE A 373 17.30 -28.75 26.26
N ARG A 374 17.72 -29.91 25.74
CA ARG A 374 18.34 -30.99 26.56
C ARG A 374 19.68 -30.57 27.15
N SER A 375 20.40 -29.69 26.46
CA SER A 375 21.66 -29.08 26.88
C SER A 375 21.62 -27.58 26.57
N THR A 376 22.39 -26.78 27.31
CA THR A 376 22.51 -25.34 27.04
C THR A 376 23.03 -25.12 25.61
N PRO A 377 22.32 -24.35 24.77
CA PRO A 377 22.77 -24.05 23.42
C PRO A 377 24.01 -23.13 23.45
N LYS A 378 24.85 -23.19 22.41
CA LYS A 378 26.03 -22.31 22.28
C LYS A 378 25.67 -20.82 22.28
N GLU A 379 24.52 -20.49 21.69
CA GLU A 379 23.99 -19.14 21.62
C GLU A 379 22.66 -19.13 22.39
N GLU A 380 22.71 -18.60 23.61
CA GLU A 380 21.52 -18.53 24.48
C GLU A 380 20.53 -17.45 24.04
N LEU A 381 21.03 -16.38 23.41
CA LEU A 381 20.24 -15.28 22.87
C LEU A 381 20.20 -15.38 21.35
N PRO A 382 19.13 -15.96 20.76
CA PRO A 382 19.02 -16.02 19.32
C PRO A 382 18.87 -14.62 18.71
N PHE A 383 19.30 -14.45 17.45
CA PHE A 383 19.31 -13.16 16.74
C PHE A 383 17.97 -12.40 16.70
N TRP A 384 16.86 -13.08 16.97
CA TRP A 384 15.47 -12.57 16.93
C TRP A 384 14.85 -12.35 18.31
N SER A 385 15.58 -12.61 19.39
CA SER A 385 15.10 -12.51 20.78
C SER A 385 14.55 -11.12 21.13
N ASP A 386 15.13 -10.06 20.58
CA ASP A 386 14.72 -8.66 20.77
C ASP A 386 13.48 -8.26 19.95
N ALA A 387 13.04 -9.08 19.00
CA ALA A 387 11.87 -8.81 18.17
C ALA A 387 10.58 -9.44 18.75
N VAL A 388 10.70 -10.48 19.58
CA VAL A 388 9.56 -11.11 20.26
C VAL A 388 9.30 -10.49 21.62
N LEU A 389 8.14 -10.77 22.22
CA LEU A 389 7.72 -10.10 23.46
C LEU A 389 8.20 -10.87 24.69
N GLY A 390 8.89 -10.18 25.61
CA GLY A 390 9.25 -10.71 26.92
C GLY A 390 10.19 -11.91 26.87
N PHE A 391 11.14 -11.93 25.93
CA PHE A 391 12.13 -13.00 25.84
C PHE A 391 13.00 -13.05 27.10
N ARG A 392 13.12 -14.25 27.69
CA ARG A 392 13.99 -14.52 28.83
C ARG A 392 14.35 -16.00 28.94
N PRO A 393 15.40 -16.37 29.69
CA PRO A 393 15.57 -17.73 30.16
C PRO A 393 14.39 -18.18 31.05
N MET A 394 14.12 -19.48 31.07
CA MET A 394 13.16 -20.10 31.99
C MET A 394 13.72 -20.09 33.42
N SER A 395 12.83 -19.92 34.39
CA SER A 395 13.18 -20.11 35.80
C SER A 395 13.30 -21.59 36.15
N GLU A 396 13.94 -21.90 37.28
CA GLU A 396 14.07 -23.28 37.77
C GLU A 396 12.69 -23.95 37.95
N ALA A 397 11.71 -23.21 38.50
CA ALA A 397 10.35 -23.72 38.67
C ALA A 397 9.64 -24.00 37.33
N GLU A 398 9.93 -23.24 36.28
CA GLU A 398 9.42 -23.53 34.94
C GLU A 398 10.11 -24.75 34.31
N LEU A 399 11.41 -24.92 34.54
CA LEU A 399 12.19 -26.07 34.06
C LEU A 399 11.78 -27.38 34.73
N GLN A 400 11.34 -27.34 36.00
CA GLN A 400 10.81 -28.51 36.70
C GLN A 400 9.61 -29.17 35.98
N LYS A 401 8.89 -28.43 35.14
CA LYS A 401 7.83 -29.00 34.27
C LYS A 401 8.38 -29.94 33.20
N PHE A 402 9.67 -29.82 32.87
CA PHE A 402 10.35 -30.53 31.79
C PHE A 402 11.61 -31.22 32.33
N PRO A 403 11.49 -32.29 33.14
CA PRO A 403 12.61 -32.87 33.90
C PRO A 403 13.76 -33.43 33.04
N GLN A 404 13.48 -33.75 31.77
CA GLN A 404 14.47 -34.22 30.80
C GLN A 404 15.29 -33.09 30.14
N TYR A 405 14.92 -31.84 30.39
CA TYR A 405 15.53 -30.66 29.80
C TYR A 405 16.36 -29.91 30.84
N ARG A 406 17.37 -29.16 30.39
CA ARG A 406 18.35 -28.48 31.27
C ARG A 406 18.39 -26.98 31.06
N PHE A 407 17.91 -26.51 29.92
CA PHE A 407 17.82 -25.09 29.60
C PHE A 407 16.52 -24.82 28.85
N GLY A 408 16.01 -23.59 28.96
CA GLY A 408 14.82 -23.20 28.26
C GLY A 408 14.68 -21.69 28.15
N GLN A 409 13.93 -21.28 27.15
CA GLN A 409 13.63 -19.89 26.83
C GLN A 409 12.11 -19.70 26.90
N ALA A 410 11.66 -18.66 27.57
CA ALA A 410 10.26 -18.26 27.64
C ALA A 410 10.07 -16.95 26.87
N PHE A 411 9.05 -16.89 26.02
CA PHE A 411 8.69 -15.69 25.27
C PHE A 411 7.25 -15.74 24.79
N THR A 412 6.74 -14.59 24.37
CA THR A 412 5.45 -14.47 23.70
C THR A 412 5.67 -14.09 22.24
N THR A 413 5.06 -14.86 21.34
CA THR A 413 5.08 -14.62 19.89
C THR A 413 3.66 -14.64 19.33
N LEU A 414 3.54 -14.55 18.01
CA LEU A 414 2.28 -14.65 17.30
C LEU A 414 2.13 -16.03 16.67
N LYS A 415 0.88 -16.47 16.57
CA LYS A 415 0.50 -17.61 15.74
C LYS A 415 -0.55 -17.17 14.75
N CYS A 416 -0.40 -17.62 13.51
CA CYS A 416 -1.40 -17.49 12.46
C CYS A 416 -2.01 -18.86 12.20
N ASP A 417 -3.32 -19.02 12.40
CA ASP A 417 -4.05 -20.14 11.84
C ASP A 417 -4.06 -19.98 10.31
N CYS A 418 -3.37 -20.89 9.62
CA CYS A 418 -2.96 -20.66 8.24
C CYS A 418 -4.12 -20.53 7.25
N PRO A 419 -5.15 -21.40 7.24
CA PRO A 419 -6.26 -21.25 6.29
C PRO A 419 -7.04 -19.94 6.47
N PRO A 420 -7.48 -19.53 7.68
CA PRO A 420 -8.09 -18.22 7.89
C PRO A 420 -7.23 -17.05 7.41
N TYR A 421 -5.92 -17.08 7.69
CA TYR A 421 -5.01 -16.01 7.27
C TYR A 421 -4.89 -15.88 5.75
N LEU A 422 -4.83 -17.01 5.02
CA LEU A 422 -4.78 -17.01 3.56
C LEU A 422 -6.08 -16.46 2.95
N LEU A 423 -7.24 -16.89 3.47
CA LEU A 423 -8.54 -16.39 3.04
C LEU A 423 -8.70 -14.89 3.34
N TRP A 424 -8.19 -14.42 4.47
CA TRP A 424 -8.17 -12.99 4.81
C TRP A 424 -7.30 -12.18 3.83
N LEU A 425 -6.12 -12.69 3.45
CA LEU A 425 -5.27 -12.06 2.43
C LEU A 425 -5.98 -12.01 1.06
N GLU A 426 -6.62 -13.10 0.64
CA GLU A 426 -7.41 -13.13 -0.61
C GLU A 426 -8.55 -12.11 -0.59
N LYS A 427 -9.28 -12.00 0.53
CA LYS A 427 -10.35 -11.01 0.70
C LYS A 427 -9.82 -9.58 0.56
N ARG A 428 -8.66 -9.28 1.15
CA ARG A 428 -8.01 -7.96 1.01
C ARG A 428 -7.56 -7.66 -0.41
N LEU A 429 -6.99 -8.65 -1.10
CA LEU A 429 -6.61 -8.52 -2.50
C LEU A 429 -7.81 -8.24 -3.41
N LYS A 430 -8.91 -8.99 -3.22
CA LYS A 430 -10.17 -8.75 -3.94
C LYS A 430 -10.72 -7.36 -3.67
N ALA A 431 -10.73 -6.91 -2.41
CA ALA A 431 -11.14 -5.55 -2.05
C ALA A 431 -10.26 -4.45 -2.66
N ALA A 432 -8.99 -4.77 -2.93
CA ALA A 432 -8.06 -3.89 -3.62
C ALA A 432 -8.14 -3.98 -5.17
N GLY A 433 -9.08 -4.74 -5.72
CA GLY A 433 -9.31 -4.88 -7.16
C GLY A 433 -8.39 -5.89 -7.87
N VAL A 434 -7.64 -6.71 -7.12
CA VAL A 434 -6.76 -7.73 -7.69
C VAL A 434 -7.57 -8.91 -8.20
N GLN A 435 -7.31 -9.30 -9.45
CA GLN A 435 -7.94 -10.49 -10.04
C GLN A 435 -7.16 -11.75 -9.65
N THR A 436 -7.88 -12.82 -9.32
CA THR A 436 -7.31 -14.13 -8.98
C THR A 436 -7.82 -15.16 -9.97
N TYR A 437 -6.94 -15.87 -10.66
CA TYR A 437 -7.32 -16.94 -11.58
C TYR A 437 -6.73 -18.28 -11.15
N ASN A 438 -7.59 -19.30 -11.16
CA ASN A 438 -7.14 -20.68 -11.09
C ASN A 438 -6.59 -21.07 -12.47
N ARG A 439 -5.26 -21.01 -12.61
CA ARG A 439 -4.53 -21.29 -13.85
C ARG A 439 -3.18 -21.92 -13.51
N LYS A 440 -2.93 -23.11 -14.07
CA LYS A 440 -1.61 -23.75 -14.03
C LYS A 440 -0.70 -23.10 -15.07
N VAL A 441 0.38 -22.50 -14.60
CA VAL A 441 1.45 -21.94 -15.44
C VAL A 441 2.52 -23.01 -15.60
N SER A 442 2.78 -23.45 -16.84
CA SER A 442 3.74 -24.53 -17.11
C SER A 442 5.12 -24.00 -17.49
N ASP A 443 5.18 -22.79 -18.05
CA ASP A 443 6.39 -22.01 -18.31
C ASP A 443 6.09 -20.54 -18.00
N LEU A 444 7.02 -19.82 -17.38
CA LEU A 444 6.85 -18.37 -17.15
C LEU A 444 6.76 -17.58 -18.46
N TRP A 445 7.35 -18.09 -19.54
CA TRP A 445 7.33 -17.44 -20.84
C TRP A 445 5.93 -17.34 -21.45
N GLU A 446 5.00 -18.23 -21.08
CA GLU A 446 3.62 -18.18 -21.57
C GLU A 446 2.90 -16.86 -21.20
N LEU A 447 3.39 -16.17 -20.16
CA LEU A 447 2.82 -14.93 -19.64
C LEU A 447 3.34 -13.66 -20.35
N HIS A 448 4.36 -13.79 -21.21
CA HIS A 448 5.06 -12.64 -21.81
C HIS A 448 4.17 -11.72 -22.67
N SER A 449 3.06 -12.26 -23.22
CA SER A 449 2.15 -11.55 -24.11
C SER A 449 1.02 -10.85 -23.35
N GLU A 450 0.79 -11.25 -22.10
CA GLU A 450 -0.31 -10.77 -21.26
C GLU A 450 0.17 -9.79 -20.18
N TYR A 451 1.42 -9.94 -19.72
CA TYR A 451 1.97 -9.24 -18.56
C TYR A 451 3.35 -8.66 -18.85
N ASP A 452 3.61 -7.46 -18.30
CA ASP A 452 4.89 -6.77 -18.43
C ASP A 452 5.93 -7.28 -17.43
N ILE A 453 5.48 -7.76 -16.27
CA ILE A 453 6.34 -8.28 -15.18
C ILE A 453 5.70 -9.53 -14.59
N VAL A 454 6.51 -10.55 -14.34
CA VAL A 454 6.09 -11.76 -13.62
C VAL A 454 6.79 -11.84 -12.27
N VAL A 455 6.05 -12.19 -11.23
CA VAL A 455 6.57 -12.42 -9.89
C VAL A 455 6.37 -13.90 -9.56
N ASN A 456 7.45 -14.65 -9.47
CA ASN A 456 7.43 -16.08 -9.23
C ASN A 456 7.45 -16.37 -7.71
N CYS A 457 6.29 -16.74 -7.18
CA CYS A 457 6.08 -17.15 -5.78
C CYS A 457 5.61 -18.61 -5.67
N THR A 458 6.06 -19.48 -6.57
CA THR A 458 5.54 -20.85 -6.73
C THR A 458 6.01 -21.86 -5.67
N GLY A 459 6.77 -21.41 -4.66
CA GLY A 459 7.21 -22.27 -3.56
C GLY A 459 8.02 -23.46 -4.10
N ILE A 460 7.60 -24.69 -3.77
CA ILE A 460 8.29 -25.92 -4.21
C ILE A 460 8.14 -26.15 -5.72
N GLY A 461 7.10 -25.60 -6.34
CA GLY A 461 6.85 -25.71 -7.79
C GLY A 461 7.95 -25.08 -8.64
N ALA A 462 8.72 -24.13 -8.09
CA ALA A 462 9.87 -23.52 -8.77
C ALA A 462 10.96 -24.54 -9.14
N HIS A 463 11.01 -25.69 -8.46
CA HIS A 463 11.93 -26.78 -8.80
C HIS A 463 11.72 -27.27 -10.24
N GLN A 464 10.46 -27.37 -10.66
CA GLN A 464 10.09 -27.78 -12.01
C GLN A 464 9.96 -26.57 -12.94
N LEU A 465 9.25 -25.51 -12.51
CA LEU A 465 8.86 -24.38 -13.37
C LEU A 465 10.06 -23.58 -13.90
N VAL A 466 11.12 -23.42 -13.09
CA VAL A 466 12.34 -22.68 -13.49
C VAL A 466 13.60 -23.51 -13.32
N GLY A 467 13.46 -24.82 -13.13
CA GLY A 467 14.58 -25.76 -13.03
C GLY A 467 15.55 -25.51 -11.88
N ASP A 468 15.15 -24.85 -10.78
CA ASP A 468 16.07 -24.55 -9.66
C ASP A 468 16.41 -25.81 -8.86
N LYS A 469 17.53 -26.47 -9.20
CA LYS A 469 18.01 -27.69 -8.54
C LYS A 469 18.51 -27.47 -7.11
N LYS A 470 18.74 -26.22 -6.68
CA LYS A 470 19.11 -25.91 -5.28
C LYS A 470 17.89 -25.98 -4.35
N LEU A 471 16.68 -26.00 -4.91
CA LEU A 471 15.42 -26.11 -4.19
C LEU A 471 15.01 -27.58 -4.09
N PHE A 472 14.74 -28.07 -2.89
CA PHE A 472 14.32 -29.44 -2.65
C PHE A 472 13.22 -29.49 -1.57
N PRO A 473 12.36 -30.51 -1.57
CA PRO A 473 11.32 -30.63 -0.55
C PRO A 473 11.91 -31.11 0.77
N VAL A 474 11.40 -30.57 1.87
CA VAL A 474 11.52 -31.22 3.19
C VAL A 474 10.11 -31.53 3.66
N ARG A 475 9.72 -32.79 3.54
CA ARG A 475 8.40 -33.29 3.95
C ARG A 475 8.24 -33.13 5.45
N GLY A 476 7.06 -32.64 5.84
CA GLY A 476 6.64 -32.52 7.23
C GLY A 476 5.22 -33.00 7.39
N GLN A 477 5.04 -33.94 8.31
CA GLN A 477 3.74 -34.40 8.77
C GLN A 477 3.40 -33.69 10.09
N VAL A 478 2.15 -33.27 10.21
CA VAL A 478 1.60 -32.63 11.42
C VAL A 478 0.24 -33.21 11.74
N LEU A 479 -0.12 -33.16 13.03
CA LEU A 479 -1.43 -33.52 13.53
C LEU A 479 -2.14 -32.24 13.97
N LYS A 480 -3.40 -32.09 13.61
CA LYS A 480 -4.30 -31.08 14.15
C LYS A 480 -5.25 -31.81 15.10
N VAL A 481 -5.30 -31.39 16.35
CA VAL A 481 -6.10 -32.02 17.40
C VAL A 481 -6.95 -30.99 18.13
N TYR A 482 -8.06 -31.41 18.71
CA TYR A 482 -8.87 -30.59 19.59
C TYR A 482 -8.43 -30.80 21.05
N ALA A 483 -7.80 -29.79 21.64
CA ALA A 483 -7.33 -29.78 23.03
C ALA A 483 -7.33 -28.32 23.57
N PRO A 484 -8.50 -27.73 23.83
CA PRO A 484 -8.65 -26.31 24.14
C PRO A 484 -7.98 -25.87 25.45
N TRP A 485 -7.67 -26.81 26.36
CA TRP A 485 -6.97 -26.54 27.62
C TRP A 485 -5.47 -26.23 27.42
N VAL A 486 -4.87 -26.64 26.30
CA VAL A 486 -3.47 -26.31 25.98
C VAL A 486 -3.40 -24.86 25.50
N LYS A 487 -2.82 -23.98 26.32
CA LYS A 487 -2.72 -22.53 26.03
C LYS A 487 -1.32 -22.04 25.69
N ASN A 488 -0.29 -22.77 26.14
CA ASN A 488 1.09 -22.39 25.92
C ASN A 488 1.71 -23.24 24.81
N PHE A 489 2.56 -22.63 24.00
CA PHE A 489 3.35 -23.40 23.05
C PHE A 489 4.52 -24.10 23.75
N ILE A 490 4.89 -25.28 23.25
CA ILE A 490 6.09 -26.00 23.67
C ILE A 490 6.85 -26.40 22.41
N ARG A 491 8.15 -26.12 22.35
CA ARG A 491 9.01 -26.48 21.23
C ARG A 491 10.33 -27.06 21.72
N ASP A 492 10.64 -28.27 21.31
CA ASP A 492 11.98 -28.83 21.50
C ASP A 492 13.00 -28.09 20.60
N GLY A 493 14.20 -27.87 21.13
CA GLY A 493 15.28 -27.15 20.46
C GLY A 493 15.67 -27.75 19.11
N ASP A 494 15.59 -29.08 18.96
CA ASP A 494 15.82 -29.77 17.67
C ASP A 494 14.77 -29.41 16.59
N GLY A 495 13.62 -28.89 17.02
CA GLY A 495 12.48 -28.54 16.19
C GLY A 495 11.83 -29.73 15.48
N LEU A 496 11.99 -30.94 16.02
CA LEU A 496 11.28 -32.17 15.66
C LEU A 496 10.05 -32.39 16.53
N THR A 497 9.99 -31.84 17.75
CA THR A 497 8.79 -31.92 18.59
C THR A 497 8.28 -30.53 18.93
N TYR A 498 7.02 -30.26 18.63
CA TYR A 498 6.36 -29.00 18.92
C TYR A 498 4.85 -29.13 19.09
N ILE A 499 4.32 -28.34 20.02
CA ILE A 499 2.92 -28.26 20.40
C ILE A 499 2.51 -26.79 20.30
N TYR A 500 1.69 -26.45 19.32
CA TYR A 500 1.34 -25.08 18.98
C TYR A 500 -0.17 -24.85 19.08
N PRO A 501 -0.67 -24.21 20.15
CA PRO A 501 -2.09 -23.98 20.33
C PRO A 501 -2.61 -22.88 19.39
N GLY A 502 -3.57 -23.24 18.54
CA GLY A 502 -4.30 -22.34 17.64
C GLY A 502 -5.66 -21.90 18.20
N ILE A 503 -6.41 -21.13 17.41
CA ILE A 503 -7.75 -20.65 17.81
C ILE A 503 -8.74 -21.82 17.80
N HIS A 504 -8.70 -22.64 16.75
CA HIS A 504 -9.66 -23.73 16.54
C HIS A 504 -9.11 -25.13 16.88
N GLY A 505 -7.82 -25.23 17.19
CA GLY A 505 -7.18 -26.51 17.51
C GLY A 505 -5.69 -26.38 17.73
N VAL A 506 -5.09 -27.43 18.28
CA VAL A 506 -3.66 -27.51 18.58
C VAL A 506 -2.96 -28.22 17.42
N THR A 507 -1.84 -27.66 16.97
CA THR A 507 -0.97 -28.30 15.98
C THR A 507 0.16 -29.03 16.69
N LEU A 508 0.19 -30.34 16.54
CA LEU A 508 1.27 -31.20 16.99
C LEU A 508 2.18 -31.51 15.80
N GLY A 509 3.47 -31.43 15.99
CA GLY A 509 4.41 -31.87 14.98
C GLY A 509 5.79 -32.14 15.57
N GLY A 510 6.73 -32.58 14.76
CA GLY A 510 6.57 -32.95 13.36
C GLY A 510 7.75 -33.76 12.85
N THR A 511 7.84 -33.85 11.54
CA THR A 511 8.95 -34.52 10.83
C THR A 511 9.67 -33.58 9.87
N ARG A 512 10.89 -33.99 9.51
CA ARG A 512 11.78 -33.30 8.56
C ARG A 512 12.47 -34.32 7.67
N GLU A 513 11.74 -34.86 6.72
CA GLU A 513 12.28 -35.82 5.77
C GLU A 513 12.77 -35.07 4.52
N LYS A 514 14.09 -35.00 4.35
CA LYS A 514 14.70 -34.34 3.20
C LYS A 514 14.44 -35.14 1.92
N GLU A 515 14.23 -34.43 0.83
CA GLU A 515 14.08 -34.97 -0.54
C GLU A 515 12.87 -35.90 -0.76
N SER A 516 11.98 -36.00 0.24
CA SER A 516 10.73 -36.75 0.11
C SER A 516 9.65 -35.89 -0.55
N TRP A 517 9.08 -36.40 -1.65
CA TRP A 517 8.00 -35.77 -2.41
C TRP A 517 6.60 -36.32 -2.05
N SER A 518 6.53 -37.34 -1.20
CA SER A 518 5.28 -37.99 -0.84
C SER A 518 4.39 -37.09 0.02
N LEU A 519 3.15 -36.90 -0.42
CA LEU A 519 2.10 -36.24 0.36
C LEU A 519 1.23 -37.23 1.15
N SER A 520 1.43 -38.54 0.98
CA SER A 520 0.67 -39.55 1.72
C SER A 520 1.08 -39.55 3.20
N PRO A 521 0.14 -39.55 4.14
CA PRO A 521 0.46 -39.66 5.56
C PRO A 521 1.02 -41.04 5.90
N ASN A 522 1.98 -41.09 6.82
CA ASN A 522 2.52 -42.34 7.37
C ASN A 522 1.93 -42.58 8.78
N PRO A 523 1.23 -43.71 9.03
CA PRO A 523 0.66 -44.04 10.34
C PRO A 523 1.68 -44.16 11.48
N ASP A 524 2.86 -44.74 11.23
CA ASP A 524 3.91 -44.88 12.24
C ASP A 524 4.42 -43.50 12.66
N THR A 525 4.61 -42.61 11.69
CA THR A 525 4.95 -41.21 11.93
C THR A 525 3.85 -40.48 12.71
N THR A 526 2.57 -40.77 12.45
CA THR A 526 1.46 -40.19 13.23
C THR A 526 1.54 -40.60 14.69
N LYS A 527 1.72 -41.89 14.96
CA LYS A 527 1.83 -42.43 16.31
C LYS A 527 3.03 -41.82 17.04
N ASP A 528 4.18 -41.82 16.38
CA ASP A 528 5.45 -41.28 16.89
C ASP A 528 5.38 -39.78 17.24
N ILE A 529 4.77 -38.93 16.38
CA ILE A 529 4.53 -37.51 16.69
C ILE A 529 3.64 -37.37 17.93
N PHE A 530 2.56 -38.15 17.99
CA PHE A 530 1.60 -38.07 19.09
C PHE A 530 2.23 -38.50 20.42
N ASP A 531 2.98 -39.59 20.43
CA ASP A 531 3.67 -40.12 21.62
C ASP A 531 4.72 -39.15 22.16
N ARG A 532 5.52 -38.52 21.28
CA ARG A 532 6.47 -37.48 21.69
C ARG A 532 5.77 -36.25 22.26
N CYS A 533 4.68 -35.80 21.64
CA CYS A 533 3.92 -34.65 22.14
C CYS A 533 3.25 -34.96 23.49
N CYS A 534 2.67 -36.15 23.66
CA CYS A 534 2.09 -36.59 24.93
C CYS A 534 3.15 -36.79 26.03
N SER A 535 4.40 -37.05 25.67
CA SER A 535 5.51 -37.11 26.62
C SER A 535 5.87 -35.72 27.16
N LEU A 536 5.69 -34.66 26.35
CA LEU A 536 5.91 -33.26 26.78
C LEU A 536 4.69 -32.65 27.47
N GLU A 537 3.49 -32.98 27.01
CA GLU A 537 2.23 -32.49 27.56
C GLU A 537 1.25 -33.68 27.73
N PRO A 538 1.26 -34.35 28.90
CA PRO A 538 0.46 -35.55 29.14
C PRO A 538 -1.04 -35.36 28.97
N SER A 539 -1.56 -34.14 29.15
CA SER A 539 -2.99 -33.85 28.94
C SER A 539 -3.46 -34.02 27.50
N LEU A 540 -2.54 -34.12 26.52
CA LEU A 540 -2.88 -34.40 25.12
C LEU A 540 -3.44 -35.81 24.89
N ARG A 541 -3.33 -36.73 25.87
CA ARG A 541 -3.94 -38.06 25.78
C ARG A 541 -5.48 -38.00 25.68
N GLU A 542 -6.09 -36.92 26.17
CA GLU A 542 -7.53 -36.66 26.10
C GLU A 542 -7.95 -35.88 24.85
N ALA A 543 -6.99 -35.56 23.95
CA ALA A 543 -7.27 -34.80 22.75
C ALA A 543 -8.17 -35.56 21.77
N GLN A 544 -9.05 -34.82 21.09
CA GLN A 544 -10.03 -35.37 20.13
C GLN A 544 -9.73 -34.91 18.70
N ASP A 545 -10.48 -35.44 17.72
CA ASP A 545 -10.48 -35.01 16.32
C ASP A 545 -9.08 -34.94 15.65
N ILE A 546 -8.28 -36.01 15.81
CA ILE A 546 -6.93 -36.08 15.25
C ILE A 546 -6.99 -36.11 13.72
N LYS A 547 -6.58 -35.01 13.09
CA LYS A 547 -6.48 -34.86 11.62
C LYS A 547 -5.02 -34.80 11.21
N VAL A 548 -4.63 -35.64 10.25
CA VAL A 548 -3.25 -35.68 9.72
C VAL A 548 -3.14 -34.79 8.49
N LYS A 549 -2.08 -33.99 8.42
CA LYS A 549 -1.72 -33.20 7.23
C LYS A 549 -0.24 -33.37 6.91
N VAL A 550 0.08 -33.35 5.62
CA VAL A 550 1.45 -33.46 5.10
C VAL A 550 1.71 -32.31 4.15
N GLY A 551 2.88 -31.68 4.27
CA GLY A 551 3.29 -30.57 3.42
C GLY A 551 4.77 -30.65 3.06
N LEU A 552 5.12 -30.10 1.90
CA LEU A 552 6.49 -30.07 1.39
C LEU A 552 7.08 -28.68 1.58
N ARG A 553 8.02 -28.54 2.51
CA ARG A 553 8.69 -27.26 2.76
C ARG A 553 9.65 -26.95 1.60
N PRO A 554 9.52 -25.80 0.91
CA PRO A 554 10.36 -25.45 -0.24
C PRO A 554 11.74 -25.01 0.22
N SER A 555 12.62 -25.97 0.49
CA SER A 555 13.89 -25.74 1.20
C SER A 555 15.01 -25.43 0.22
N ARG A 556 15.77 -24.37 0.52
CA ARG A 556 16.92 -23.89 -0.25
C ARG A 556 17.90 -23.27 0.74
N GLN A 557 19.21 -23.25 0.41
CA GLN A 557 20.21 -22.66 1.30
C GLN A 557 19.97 -21.17 1.58
N SER A 558 19.54 -20.43 0.57
CA SER A 558 19.11 -19.04 0.66
C SER A 558 17.74 -18.85 0.02
N VAL A 559 16.95 -17.93 0.56
CA VAL A 559 15.71 -17.49 -0.10
C VAL A 559 16.09 -16.88 -1.45
N ARG A 560 15.48 -17.35 -2.54
CA ARG A 560 15.70 -16.77 -3.88
C ARG A 560 14.78 -15.57 -4.02
N LEU A 561 15.34 -14.39 -3.71
CA LEU A 561 14.68 -13.10 -3.78
C LEU A 561 15.51 -12.16 -4.66
N GLN A 562 15.26 -12.19 -5.97
CA GLN A 562 16.07 -11.46 -6.95
C GLN A 562 15.30 -11.25 -8.25
N ARG A 563 15.75 -10.25 -9.02
CA ARG A 563 15.29 -10.01 -10.39
C ARG A 563 16.09 -10.85 -11.38
N GLU A 564 15.40 -11.33 -12.40
CA GLU A 564 15.92 -11.99 -13.59
C GLU A 564 15.22 -11.41 -14.82
N VAL A 565 15.86 -11.43 -15.99
CA VAL A 565 15.23 -11.03 -17.24
C VAL A 565 15.35 -12.20 -18.19
N LEU A 566 14.22 -12.86 -18.45
CA LEU A 566 14.16 -13.92 -19.45
C LEU A 566 14.17 -13.27 -20.84
N SER A 567 14.79 -13.93 -21.82
CA SER A 567 14.86 -13.45 -23.19
C SER A 567 14.71 -14.60 -24.19
N GLN A 568 13.71 -14.52 -25.06
CA GLN A 568 13.53 -15.43 -26.20
C GLN A 568 13.06 -14.60 -27.40
N GLY A 569 13.61 -14.89 -28.58
CA GLY A 569 13.21 -14.21 -29.83
C GLY A 569 13.38 -12.68 -29.80
N GLY A 570 14.30 -12.15 -28.98
CA GLY A 570 14.53 -10.70 -28.84
C GLY A 570 13.54 -9.97 -27.91
N VAL A 571 12.49 -10.63 -27.44
CA VAL A 571 11.57 -10.12 -26.42
C VAL A 571 12.18 -10.35 -25.03
N LYS A 572 11.95 -9.43 -24.10
CA LYS A 572 12.43 -9.52 -22.71
C LYS A 572 11.26 -9.60 -21.74
N LEU A 573 11.31 -10.53 -20.79
CA LEU A 573 10.34 -10.66 -19.72
C LEU A 573 11.03 -10.50 -18.35
N PRO A 574 10.85 -9.37 -17.67
CA PRO A 574 11.28 -9.19 -16.29
C PRO A 574 10.56 -10.16 -15.34
N VAL A 575 11.34 -10.93 -14.58
CA VAL A 575 10.87 -11.86 -13.56
C VAL A 575 11.46 -11.50 -12.20
N VAL A 576 10.62 -11.39 -11.18
CA VAL A 576 11.07 -11.27 -9.78
C VAL A 576 10.79 -12.59 -9.07
N HIS A 577 11.82 -13.30 -8.66
CA HIS A 577 11.67 -14.53 -7.89
C HIS A 577 11.52 -14.20 -6.41
N ASN A 578 10.59 -14.88 -5.72
CA ASN A 578 10.44 -14.86 -4.27
C ASN A 578 9.95 -16.24 -3.80
N TYR A 579 10.89 -17.18 -3.61
CA TYR A 579 10.61 -18.55 -3.12
C TYR A 579 11.83 -19.14 -2.38
N GLY A 580 11.69 -20.38 -1.88
CA GLY A 580 12.77 -21.09 -1.18
C GLY A 580 12.79 -20.82 0.33
N HIS A 581 11.65 -20.47 0.92
CA HIS A 581 11.53 -20.09 2.33
C HIS A 581 11.55 -21.26 3.34
N GLY A 582 11.70 -22.50 2.88
CA GLY A 582 11.81 -23.68 3.75
C GLY A 582 10.72 -23.74 4.83
N ALA A 583 11.13 -23.90 6.08
CA ALA A 583 10.24 -23.90 7.25
C ALA A 583 9.85 -22.49 7.74
N GLY A 584 10.59 -21.46 7.34
CA GLY A 584 10.46 -20.10 7.87
C GLY A 584 9.51 -19.19 7.11
N GLY A 585 8.80 -19.67 6.09
CA GLY A 585 7.98 -18.84 5.21
C GLY A 585 7.03 -17.88 5.93
N PHE A 586 6.22 -18.39 6.87
CA PHE A 586 5.29 -17.54 7.65
C PHE A 586 6.01 -16.48 8.49
N SER A 587 7.19 -16.78 9.02
CA SER A 587 7.92 -15.85 9.89
C SER A 587 8.55 -14.67 9.14
N VAL A 588 8.73 -14.77 7.82
CA VAL A 588 9.41 -13.73 7.01
C VAL A 588 8.60 -13.25 5.81
N HIS A 589 7.34 -13.70 5.66
CA HIS A 589 6.55 -13.49 4.45
C HIS A 589 6.37 -12.01 4.11
N ARG A 590 6.13 -11.14 5.10
CA ARG A 590 5.86 -9.72 4.86
C ARG A 590 7.14 -8.98 4.49
N GLY A 591 8.25 -9.28 5.17
CA GLY A 591 9.55 -8.68 4.87
C GLY A 591 10.06 -9.06 3.48
N THR A 592 9.97 -10.33 3.12
CA THR A 592 10.33 -10.79 1.77
C THR A 592 9.37 -10.25 0.70
N ALA A 593 8.07 -10.12 1.00
CA ALA A 593 7.08 -9.49 0.11
C ALA A 593 7.37 -8.00 -0.15
N LYS A 594 7.77 -7.24 0.87
CA LYS A 594 8.17 -5.83 0.72
C LYS A 594 9.37 -5.68 -0.20
N GLU A 595 10.38 -6.53 -0.02
CA GLU A 595 11.57 -6.50 -0.86
C GLU A 595 11.27 -6.95 -2.30
N ALA A 596 10.39 -7.95 -2.49
CA ALA A 596 9.88 -8.30 -3.82
C ALA A 596 9.14 -7.14 -4.48
N ALA A 597 8.29 -6.43 -3.75
CA ALA A 597 7.59 -5.24 -4.25
C ALA A 597 8.55 -4.10 -4.62
N ARG A 598 9.65 -3.93 -3.87
CA ARG A 598 10.72 -2.98 -4.20
C ARG A 598 11.36 -3.32 -5.55
N LEU A 599 11.71 -4.59 -5.77
CA LEU A 599 12.26 -5.07 -7.05
C LEU A 599 11.28 -4.90 -8.23
N VAL A 600 9.98 -5.13 -7.99
CA VAL A 600 8.93 -4.85 -8.99
C VAL A 600 8.88 -3.36 -9.32
N GLY A 601 8.98 -2.48 -8.32
CA GLY A 601 9.06 -1.03 -8.53
C GLY A 601 10.26 -0.62 -9.40
N GLU A 602 11.42 -1.25 -9.20
CA GLU A 602 12.59 -1.05 -10.06
C GLU A 602 12.36 -1.52 -11.50
N CYS A 603 11.69 -2.66 -11.70
CA CYS A 603 11.30 -3.13 -13.03
C CYS A 603 10.36 -2.14 -13.71
N ILE A 604 9.34 -1.63 -13.01
CA ILE A 604 8.42 -0.63 -13.55
C ILE A 604 9.16 0.66 -13.95
N ALA A 605 10.09 1.12 -13.11
CA ALA A 605 10.92 2.29 -13.43
C ALA A 605 11.77 2.06 -14.68
N ALA A 606 12.37 0.86 -14.82
CA ALA A 606 13.15 0.49 -16.00
C ALA A 606 12.30 0.46 -17.27
N LEU A 607 11.09 -0.11 -17.21
CA LEU A 607 10.15 -0.14 -18.34
C LEU A 607 9.76 1.26 -18.82
N ARG A 608 9.56 2.20 -17.88
CA ARG A 608 9.27 3.61 -18.19
C ARG A 608 10.49 4.37 -18.73
N GLY A 609 11.69 4.00 -18.30
CA GLY A 609 12.95 4.59 -18.78
C GLY A 609 13.42 4.08 -20.14
N SER A 610 12.90 2.95 -20.62
CA SER A 610 13.28 2.33 -21.90
C SER A 610 12.38 2.70 -23.09
N SER A 611 11.47 3.68 -22.96
CA SER A 611 10.74 4.20 -24.11
C SER A 611 11.70 4.81 -25.15
N PRO A 612 11.60 4.47 -26.44
CA PRO A 612 12.47 5.02 -27.47
C PRO A 612 12.09 6.48 -27.74
N GLY A 613 12.78 7.39 -27.07
CA GLY A 613 12.51 8.83 -27.16
C GLY A 613 13.69 9.67 -26.76
N ALA A 614 14.87 9.42 -27.37
CA ALA A 614 15.98 10.38 -27.50
C ALA A 614 17.08 9.77 -28.38
N LYS A 615 16.83 9.68 -29.69
CA LYS A 615 17.90 9.92 -30.66
C LYS A 615 17.71 11.35 -31.11
N LEU A 616 18.50 12.25 -30.52
CA LEU A 616 18.78 13.58 -31.05
C LEU A 616 19.92 13.44 -32.05
#